data_AF-A0AB72ZF56-F1
#
_entry.id   AF-A0AB72ZF56-F1
#
_cell.length_a   1.000
_cell.length_b   1.000
_cell.length_c   1.000
_cell.angle_alpha   90.00
_cell.angle_beta   90.00
_cell.angle_gamma   90.00
#
_symmetry.space_group_name_H-M   'P 1'
#
loop_
_entity.id
_entity.type
_entity.pdbx_description
1 polymer ?
#
loop_
_entity_poly.entity_id
_entity_poly.type
_entity_poly.pdbx_seq_one_letter_code
_entity_poly.pdbx_strand_id
1 'polypeptide(L)' 'MTQRPRKVKWVLPKGATQFGALAVILLIDSLVAPHFFSIHIQDGRLFGSIIDILNRGAPVALLALGMTLVIATGGI' A
#
# COMPACT_ATOMS: atom_id res chain seq x y z
N MET A 1 23.25 44.83 5.73
CA MET A 1 23.47 43.39 5.42
C MET A 1 22.54 42.55 6.29
N THR A 2 21.39 42.13 5.80
CA THR A 2 20.45 41.28 6.58
C THR A 2 19.82 40.23 5.66
N GLN A 3 20.49 39.09 5.55
CA GLN A 3 20.00 37.91 4.83
C GLN A 3 18.82 37.31 5.63
N ARG A 4 17.61 37.27 5.05
CA ARG A 4 16.44 36.66 5.68
C ARG A 4 16.58 35.13 5.65
N PRO A 5 16.23 34.40 6.73
CA PRO A 5 16.31 32.95 6.74
C PRO A 5 15.34 32.36 5.70
N ARG A 6 15.86 31.53 4.79
CA ARG A 6 15.10 30.83 3.76
C ARG A 6 14.07 29.92 4.43
N LYS A 7 12.79 30.32 4.44
CA LYS A 7 11.70 29.45 4.91
C LYS A 7 11.62 28.24 3.99
N VAL A 8 12.01 27.08 4.51
CA VAL A 8 11.85 25.79 3.81
C VAL A 8 10.36 25.51 3.70
N LYS A 9 9.80 25.71 2.50
CA LYS A 9 8.40 25.40 2.23
C LYS A 9 8.34 23.90 1.95
N TRP A 10 8.03 23.11 2.97
CA TRP A 10 7.75 21.68 2.84
C TRP A 10 6.44 21.50 2.07
N VAL A 11 6.52 21.53 0.74
CA VAL A 11 5.38 21.23 -0.13
C VAL A 11 5.44 19.73 -0.39
N LEU A 12 4.68 18.95 0.37
CA LEU A 12 4.52 17.53 0.06
C LEU A 12 3.78 17.41 -1.28
N PRO A 13 4.37 16.72 -2.28
CA PRO A 13 3.69 16.51 -3.55
C PRO A 13 2.41 15.72 -3.35
N LYS A 14 1.40 15.96 -4.20
CA LYS A 14 0.12 15.23 -4.14
C LYS A 14 0.41 13.73 -4.29
N GLY A 15 -0.05 12.94 -3.31
CA GLY A 15 0.25 11.50 -3.21
C GLY A 15 1.33 11.13 -2.20
N ALA A 16 2.24 12.04 -1.84
CA ALA A 16 3.31 11.74 -0.88
C ALA A 16 2.77 11.41 0.52
N THR A 17 1.62 11.95 0.90
CA THR A 17 0.95 11.64 2.16
C THR A 17 0.37 10.23 2.17
N GLN A 18 -0.12 9.71 1.03
CA GLN A 18 -0.68 8.36 0.93
C GLN A 18 0.44 7.31 1.04
N PHE A 19 1.52 7.50 0.28
CA PHE A 19 2.70 6.64 0.37
C PHE A 19 3.39 6.77 1.73
N GLY A 20 3.45 7.98 2.28
CA GLY A 20 3.97 8.22 3.63
C GLY A 20 3.16 7.50 4.71
N ALA A 21 1.82 7.58 4.65
CA ALA A 21 0.95 6.86 5.57
C ALA A 21 1.10 5.33 5.45
N LEU A 22 1.17 4.80 4.21
CA LEU A 22 1.42 3.38 3.97
C LEU A 22 2.76 2.93 4.55
N ALA A 23 3.82 3.71 4.35
CA ALA A 23 5.14 3.40 4.88
C ALA A 23 5.13 3.41 6.42
N VAL A 24 4.45 4.38 7.05
CA VAL A 24 4.31 4.45 8.50
C VAL A 24 3.56 3.23 9.05
N ILE A 25 2.46 2.83 8.43
CA ILE A 25 1.68 1.69 8.91
C ILE A 25 2.47 0.38 8.81
N LEU A 26 3.18 0.16 7.68
CA LEU A 26 4.04 -1.02 7.50
C LEU A 26 5.19 -1.06 8.50
N LEU A 27 5.78 0.10 8.83
CA LEU A 27 6.81 0.21 9.85
C LEU A 27 6.27 -0.17 11.23
N ILE A 28 5.12 0.39 11.62
CA ILE A 28 4.49 0.06 12.91
C ILE A 28 4.15 -1.43 12.97
N ASP A 29 3.54 -1.96 11.91
CA ASP A 29 3.19 -3.38 11.82
C ASP A 29 4.42 -4.29 11.97
N SER A 30 5.55 -3.90 11.38
CA SER A 30 6.83 -4.63 11.52
C SER A 30 7.42 -4.60 12.94
N LEU A 31 7.19 -3.52 13.68
CA LEU A 31 7.68 -3.38 15.05
C LEU A 31 6.79 -4.13 16.05
N VAL A 32 5.49 -4.20 15.79
CA VAL A 32 4.51 -4.90 16.63
C VAL A 32 4.54 -6.41 16.36
N ALA A 33 4.69 -6.81 15.09
CA ALA A 33 4.80 -8.19 14.68
C ALA A 33 6.21 -8.46 14.10
N PRO A 34 7.14 -9.04 14.87
CA PRO A 34 8.52 -9.30 14.43
C PRO A 34 8.63 -10.28 13.24
N HIS A 35 7.52 -10.92 12.87
CA HIS A 35 7.41 -11.84 11.75
C HIS A 35 6.45 -11.33 10.67
N PHE A 36 6.11 -10.03 10.66
CA PHE A 36 5.18 -9.44 9.70
C PHE A 36 5.61 -9.66 8.23
N PHE A 37 6.91 -9.45 7.96
CA PHE A 37 7.52 -9.70 6.65
C PHE A 37 7.96 -11.15 6.43
N SER A 38 7.77 -12.02 7.42
CA SER A 38 8.10 -13.44 7.25
C SER A 38 7.07 -14.10 6.32
N ILE A 39 7.59 -14.87 5.37
CA ILE A 39 6.77 -15.69 4.48
C ILE A 39 7.15 -17.14 4.78
N HIS A 40 6.15 -17.93 5.15
CA HIS A 40 6.30 -19.34 5.47
C HIS A 40 5.50 -20.18 4.47
N ILE A 41 6.00 -21.36 4.15
CA ILE A 41 5.25 -22.33 3.34
C ILE A 41 4.72 -23.38 4.30
N GLN A 42 3.40 -23.49 4.40
CA GLN A 42 2.72 -24.55 5.16
C GLN A 42 1.78 -25.28 4.23
N ASP A 43 1.83 -26.62 4.22
CA ASP A 43 0.95 -27.48 3.41
C ASP A 43 0.92 -27.10 1.91
N GLY A 44 2.07 -26.67 1.38
CA GLY A 44 2.22 -26.26 -0.03
C GLY A 44 1.63 -24.88 -0.36
N ARG A 45 1.18 -24.11 0.63
CA ARG A 45 0.65 -22.75 0.46
C ARG A 45 1.58 -21.73 1.13
N LEU A 46 1.71 -20.57 0.50
CA LEU A 46 2.43 -19.43 1.08
C LEU A 46 1.54 -18.75 2.11
N PHE A 47 2.07 -18.56 3.31
CA PHE A 47 1.46 -17.88 4.43
C PHE A 47 2.37 -16.76 4.93
N GLY A 48 1.78 -15.73 5.51
CA GLY A 48 2.48 -14.56 6.03
C GLY A 48 1.62 -13.33 5.90
N SER A 49 1.88 -12.30 6.72
CA SER A 49 0.99 -11.14 6.81
C SER A 49 0.85 -10.41 5.47
N ILE A 50 1.92 -10.32 4.69
CA ILE A 50 1.90 -9.75 3.34
C ILE A 50 1.01 -10.56 2.40
N ILE A 51 1.18 -11.89 2.39
CA ILE A 51 0.41 -12.77 1.50
C ILE A 51 -1.08 -12.71 1.87
N ASP A 52 -1.40 -12.64 3.16
CA ASP A 52 -2.77 -12.50 3.65
C ASP A 52 -3.40 -11.18 3.21
N ILE A 53 -2.66 -10.05 3.27
CA ILE A 53 -3.14 -8.75 2.79
C ILE A 53 -3.43 -8.81 1.28
N LEU A 54 -2.53 -9.39 0.49
CA LEU A 54 -2.73 -9.55 -0.96
C LEU A 54 -3.93 -10.46 -1.27
N ASN A 55 -4.04 -11.59 -0.58
CA ASN A 55 -5.13 -12.55 -0.79
C ASN A 55 -6.49 -11.97 -0.41
N ARG A 56 -6.56 -11.14 0.65
CA ARG A 56 -7.77 -10.40 1.03
C ARG A 56 -8.10 -9.29 0.03
N GLY A 57 -7.11 -8.70 -0.62
CA GLY A 57 -7.30 -7.71 -1.68
C GLY A 57 -7.68 -8.30 -3.03
N ALA A 58 -7.34 -9.58 -3.29
CA ALA A 58 -7.52 -10.23 -4.58
C ALA A 58 -8.97 -10.20 -5.11
N PRO A 59 -10.03 -10.47 -4.30
CA PRO A 59 -11.41 -10.38 -4.78
C PRO A 59 -11.78 -8.97 -5.25
N VAL A 60 -11.33 -7.94 -4.53
CA VAL A 60 -11.61 -6.53 -4.89
C VAL A 60 -10.85 -6.14 -6.15
N ALA A 61 -9.60 -6.58 -6.30
CA ALA A 61 -8.82 -6.34 -7.50
C ALA A 61 -9.44 -7.02 -8.73
N LEU A 62 -9.85 -8.29 -8.61
CA LEU A 62 -10.53 -9.03 -9.68
C LEU A 62 -11.86 -8.38 -10.05
N LEU A 63 -12.65 -7.95 -9.07
CA LEU A 63 -13.89 -7.21 -9.30
C LEU A 63 -13.61 -5.90 -10.04
N ALA A 64 -12.64 -5.10 -9.58
CA ALA A 64 -12.30 -3.83 -10.20
C ALA A 64 -11.84 -4.01 -11.65
N LEU A 65 -11.04 -5.05 -11.92
CA LEU A 65 -10.64 -5.42 -13.28
C LEU A 65 -11.84 -5.84 -14.13
N GLY A 66 -12.73 -6.67 -13.59
CA GLY A 66 -13.96 -7.09 -14.27
C GLY A 66 -14.86 -5.92 -14.61
N MET A 67 -15.10 -5.02 -13.65
CA MET A 67 -15.88 -3.80 -13.86
C MET A 67 -15.23 -2.88 -14.90
N THR A 68 -13.90 -2.75 -14.88
CA THR A 68 -13.16 -1.97 -15.88
C THR A 68 -13.34 -2.55 -17.28
N LEU A 69 -13.25 -3.86 -17.43
CA LEU A 69 -13.45 -4.55 -18.71
C LEU A 69 -14.89 -4.36 -19.22
N VAL A 70 -15.89 -4.56 -18.35
CA VAL A 70 -17.31 -4.41 -18.68
C VAL A 70 -17.57 -3.01 -19.26
N ILE A 71 -17.14 -1.97 -18.54
CA ILE A 71 -17.28 -0.57 -18.99
C ILE A 71 -16.55 -0.34 -20.31
N ALA A 72 -15.32 -0.84 -20.45
CA ALA A 72 -14.54 -0.68 -21.67
C ALA A 72 -15.20 -1.37 -22.89
N THR A 73 -15.95 -2.45 -22.67
CA THR A 73 -16.68 -3.19 -23.72
C THR A 73 -18.10 -2.67 -23.99
N GLY A 74 -18.53 -1.58 -23.34
CA GLY A 74 -19.87 -1.01 -23.51
C GLY A 74 -20.96 -1.72 -22.71
N GLY A 75 -20.58 -2.50 -21.69
CA GLY A 75 -21.51 -2.95 -20.66
C GLY A 75 -21.72 -1.83 -19.65
N ILE A 76 -23.00 -1.46 -19.47
CA ILE A 76 -23.59 -0.20 -18.94
C ILE A 76 -23.42 1.05 -19.80
#